data_AF-A0A9I9DT20-F1
#
_entry.id   AF-A0A9I9DT20-F1
#
_cell.length_a   1.000
_cell.length_b   1.000
_cell.length_c   1.000
_cell.angle_alpha   90.00
_cell.angle_beta   90.00
_cell.angle_gamma   90.00
#
_symmetry.space_group_name_H-M   'P 1'
#
loop_
_entity.id
_entity.type
_entity.pdbx_description
1 polymer ?
#
loop_
_entity_poly.entity_id
_entity_poly.type
_entity_poly.pdbx_seq_one_letter_code
_entity_poly.pdbx_strand_id
1 'polypeptide(L)' 'MASLSHAPKHVWIKEEEVTLVECLVELVPVVGWKSDNGTFQPGYVAQLVRMMTVKFPECLVQATTVVDCRIKTLK' A
#
# COMPACT_ATOMS: atom_id res chain seq x y z
N MET A 1 13.07 16.57 -12.03
CA MET A 1 12.01 15.76 -11.38
C MET A 1 12.49 15.50 -9.97
N ALA A 2 11.96 16.23 -8.98
CA ALA A 2 12.53 16.26 -7.64
C ALA A 2 12.35 14.89 -6.96
N SER A 3 13.47 14.23 -6.64
CA SER A 3 13.49 13.16 -5.66
C SER A 3 13.06 13.74 -4.32
N LEU A 4 11.99 13.20 -3.72
CA LEU A 4 11.54 13.55 -2.38
C LEU A 4 12.61 13.08 -1.37
N SER A 5 13.65 13.89 -1.19
CA SER A 5 14.56 13.80 -0.07
C SER A 5 13.93 14.57 1.09
N HIS A 6 13.99 13.98 2.30
CA HIS A 6 13.72 14.62 3.59
C HIS A 6 12.32 14.49 4.22
N ALA A 7 11.63 13.36 4.04
CA ALA A 7 10.67 12.87 5.04
C ALA A 7 11.35 11.83 5.94
N PRO A 8 11.07 11.77 7.25
CA PRO A 8 11.46 10.61 8.06
C PRO A 8 10.98 9.37 7.33
N LYS A 9 11.90 8.46 7.02
CA LYS A 9 11.53 7.18 6.40
C LYS A 9 10.69 6.46 7.45
N HIS A 10 9.39 6.36 7.21
CA HIS A 10 8.50 5.57 8.04
C HIS A 10 9.15 4.20 8.27
N VAL A 11 9.37 3.86 9.54
CA VAL A 11 9.94 2.56 9.91
C VAL A 11 8.79 1.59 9.95
N TRP A 12 8.70 0.73 8.93
CA TRP A 12 7.68 -0.30 8.84
C TRP A 12 7.84 -1.28 10.00
N ILE A 13 6.79 -1.44 10.79
CA ILE A 13 6.70 -2.50 11.79
C ILE A 13 6.04 -3.73 11.18
N LYS A 14 6.24 -4.90 11.81
CA LYS A 14 5.77 -6.19 11.27
C LYS A 14 4.26 -6.20 11.07
N GLU A 15 3.52 -5.57 11.96
CA GLU A 15 2.06 -5.51 11.96
C GLU A 15 1.54 -4.72 10.74
N GLU A 16 2.19 -3.61 10.39
CA GLU A 16 1.86 -2.83 9.20
C GLU A 16 2.17 -3.61 7.91
N GLU A 17 3.27 -4.36 7.90
CA GLU A 17 3.65 -5.18 6.75
C GLU A 17 2.68 -6.35 6.54
N VAL A 18 2.31 -7.04 7.61
CA VAL A 18 1.29 -8.10 7.57
C VAL A 18 -0.03 -7.52 7.05
N THR A 19 -0.46 -6.38 7.60
CA THR A 19 -1.70 -5.73 7.16
C THR A 19 -1.64 -5.31 5.68
N LEU A 20 -0.48 -4.80 5.21
CA LEU A 20 -0.29 -4.44 3.81
C LEU A 20 -0.41 -5.66 2.89
N VAL A 21 0.24 -6.77 3.24
CA VAL A 21 0.19 -8.02 2.45
C VAL A 21 -1.22 -8.60 2.45
N GLU A 22 -1.90 -8.63 3.60
CA GLU A 22 -3.30 -9.05 3.70
C GLU A 22 -4.21 -8.20 2.80
N CYS A 23 -4.06 -6.87 2.84
CA CYS A 23 -4.83 -5.97 1.98
C CYS A 23 -4.56 -6.23 0.50
N LEU A 24 -3.31 -6.50 0.10
CA LEU A 24 -2.96 -6.85 -1.28
C LEU A 24 -3.65 -8.15 -1.71
N VAL A 25 -3.58 -9.20 -0.88
CA VAL A 25 -4.20 -10.50 -1.17
C VAL A 25 -5.72 -10.37 -1.29
N GLU A 26 -6.35 -9.60 -0.41
CA GLU A 26 -7.78 -9.33 -0.46
C GLU A 26 -8.21 -8.45 -1.64
N LEU A 27 -7.32 -7.57 -2.14
CA LEU A 27 -7.62 -6.70 -3.28
C LEU A 27 -7.58 -7.44 -4.62
N VAL A 28 -6.72 -8.46 -4.77
CA VAL A 28 -6.57 -9.25 -6.00
C VAL A 28 -7.90 -9.82 -6.56
N PRO A 29 -8.77 -10.47 -5.76
CA PRO A 29 -10.02 -11.01 -6.25
C PRO A 29 -11.12 -9.97 -6.47
N VAL A 30 -10.94 -8.71 -6.04
CA VAL A 30 -11.98 -7.69 -6.16
C VAL A 30 -12.05 -7.19 -7.60
N VAL A 31 -13.22 -7.40 -8.22
CA VAL A 31 -13.52 -6.95 -9.59
C VAL A 31 -13.32 -5.44 -9.69
N GLY A 32 -12.63 -5.00 -10.74
CA GLY A 32 -12.36 -3.59 -11.01
C GLY A 32 -11.04 -3.05 -10.43
N TRP A 33 -10.32 -3.83 -9.62
CA TRP A 33 -8.96 -3.43 -9.20
C TRP A 33 -7.86 -4.10 -10.01
N LYS A 34 -8.08 -5.30 -10.53
CA LYS A 34 -7.16 -5.93 -11.47
C LYS A 34 -7.36 -5.35 -12.88
N SER A 35 -6.28 -5.02 -13.56
CA SER A 35 -6.27 -4.63 -14.97
C SER A 35 -5.89 -5.81 -15.87
N ASP A 36 -6.24 -5.72 -17.15
CA ASP A 36 -6.07 -6.82 -18.12
C ASP A 36 -4.60 -7.21 -18.35
N ASN A 37 -3.66 -6.31 -18.07
CA ASN A 37 -2.23 -6.57 -18.20
C ASN A 37 -1.62 -7.28 -16.96
N GLY A 38 -2.47 -7.72 -16.02
CA GLY A 38 -2.03 -8.39 -14.79
C GLY A 38 -1.54 -7.45 -13.70
N THR A 39 -1.68 -6.14 -13.85
CA THR A 39 -1.38 -5.14 -12.80
C THR A 39 -2.66 -4.67 -12.10
N PHE A 40 -2.53 -3.73 -11.15
CA PHE A 40 -3.68 -3.06 -10.57
C PHE A 40 -4.08 -1.80 -11.35
N GLN A 41 -5.36 -1.43 -11.28
CA GLN A 41 -5.89 -0.18 -11.80
C GLN A 41 -5.31 1.03 -11.06
N PRO A 42 -5.24 2.21 -11.72
CA PRO A 42 -4.87 3.45 -11.05
C PRO A 42 -5.71 3.69 -9.79
N GLY A 43 -5.06 4.13 -8.71
CA GLY A 43 -5.72 4.39 -7.43
C GLY A 43 -5.76 3.20 -6.45
N TYR A 44 -5.27 2.02 -6.85
CA TYR A 44 -5.20 0.85 -5.96
C TYR A 44 -4.42 1.14 -4.66
N VAL A 45 -3.36 1.94 -4.72
CA VAL A 45 -2.58 2.34 -3.53
C VAL A 45 -3.44 3.13 -2.54
N ALA A 46 -4.31 4.02 -3.03
CA ALA A 46 -5.23 4.76 -2.16
C ALA A 46 -6.29 3.83 -1.55
N GLN A 47 -6.71 2.79 -2.28
CA GLN A 47 -7.58 1.75 -1.74
C GLN A 47 -6.87 0.91 -0.68
N LEU A 48 -5.59 0.56 -0.88
CA LEU A 48 -4.80 -0.16 0.11
C LEU A 48 -4.66 0.64 1.42
N VAL A 49 -4.35 1.94 1.34
CA VAL A 49 -4.32 2.81 2.54
C VAL A 49 -5.65 2.81 3.28
N ARG A 50 -6.78 2.84 2.55
CA ARG A 50 -8.12 2.73 3.17
C ARG A 50 -8.34 1.37 3.84
N MET A 51 -7.96 0.26 3.21
CA MET A 51 -8.11 -1.06 3.81
C MET A 51 -7.21 -1.24 5.03
N MET A 52 -5.97 -0.75 4.97
CA MET A 52 -5.03 -0.79 6.09
C MET A 52 -5.54 0.03 7.28
N THR A 53 -6.09 1.22 7.06
CA THR A 53 -6.66 2.05 8.15
C THR A 53 -7.91 1.43 8.78
N VAL A 54 -8.69 0.65 8.02
CA VAL A 54 -9.84 -0.09 8.56
C VAL A 54 -9.39 -1.30 9.39
N LYS A 55 -8.40 -2.06 8.93
CA LYS A 55 -7.91 -3.28 9.61
C LYS A 55 -6.98 -2.98 10.79
N PHE A 56 -6.14 -1.97 10.63
CA PHE A 56 -5.18 -1.51 11.61
C PHE A 56 -5.32 0.00 11.79
N PRO A 57 -6.26 0.47 12.63
CA PRO A 57 -6.50 1.90 12.85
C PRO A 57 -5.31 2.64 13.45
N GLU A 58 -4.41 1.91 14.12
CA GLU A 58 -3.15 2.42 14.65
C GLU A 58 -2.07 2.56 13.56
N CYS A 59 -2.38 2.18 12.31
CA CYS A 59 -1.47 2.35 11.17
C CYS A 59 -1.19 3.83 10.94
N LEU A 60 0.07 4.23 11.14
CA LEU A 60 0.51 5.60 10.90
C LEU A 60 0.78 5.85 9.40
N VAL A 61 0.75 4.80 8.58
CA VAL A 61 0.97 4.90 7.13
C VAL A 61 -0.27 5.41 6.41
N GLN A 62 -0.37 6.73 6.31
CA GLN A 62 -1.44 7.40 5.57
C GLN A 62 -0.98 7.91 4.20
N ALA A 63 0.33 7.94 3.96
CA ALA A 63 0.90 8.45 2.71
C ALA A 63 0.95 7.35 1.64
N THR A 64 0.22 7.56 0.54
CA THR A 64 0.22 6.65 -0.62
C THR A 64 1.62 6.47 -1.21
N THR A 65 2.47 7.49 -1.16
CA THR A 65 3.87 7.42 -1.63
C THR A 65 4.72 6.45 -0.80
N VAL A 66 4.48 6.34 0.51
CA VAL A 66 5.20 5.43 1.42
C VAL A 66 4.79 3.98 1.16
N VAL A 67 3.48 3.75 0.99
CA VAL A 67 2.94 2.43 0.62
C VAL A 67 3.45 1.98 -0.75
N ASP A 68 3.39 2.85 -1.76
CA ASP A 68 3.88 2.55 -3.11
C ASP A 68 5.37 2.20 -3.12
N CYS A 69 6.19 2.92 -2.35
CA CYS A 69 7.60 2.59 -2.16
C CYS A 69 7.77 1.20 -1.51
N ARG A 70 6.99 0.86 -0.48
CA ARG A 70 7.11 -0.43 0.20
C ARG A 70 6.72 -1.59 -0.73
N ILE A 71 5.61 -1.46 -1.46
CA ILE A 71 5.15 -2.48 -2.42
C ILE A 71 6.25 -2.81 -3.44
N LYS A 72 6.92 -1.78 -3.98
CA LYS A 72 8.05 -1.96 -4.92
C LYS A 72 9.26 -2.68 -4.33
N THR A 73 9.37 -2.73 -3.00
CA THR A 73 10.45 -3.42 -2.28
C THR A 73 10.06 -4.83 -1.78
N LEU A 74 8.79 -5.21 -1.90
CA LEU A 74 8.35 -6.59 -1.66
C LEU A 74 8.87 -7.45 -2.82
N LYS A 75 9.63 -8.50 -2.51
CA LYS A 75 10.17 -9.48 -3.48
C LYS A 75 9.41 -10.79 -3.35
#